data_AF-A0A3M1L057-F1
#
_entry.id   AF-A0A3M1L057-F1
#
_cell.length_a   1.000
_cell.length_b   1.000
_cell.length_c   1.000
_cell.angle_alpha   90.00
_cell.angle_beta   90.00
_cell.angle_gamma   90.00
#
_symmetry.space_group_name_H-M   'P 1'
#
loop_
_entity.id
_entity.type
_entity.pdbx_description
1 polymer ?
#
loop_
_entity_poly.entity_id
_entity_poly.type
_entity_poly.pdbx_seq_one_letter_code
_entity_poly.pdbx_strand_id
1 'polypeptide(L)'
;MLHMGKNANLLRVCFFEAQFHPELREKIQAEVIDKMTDVTEAFFSTAMDKGVYRRMNPRIVSQVFLGMFAIAGFSDRTIINPDASPQALQEMAEGIADIFLNGVLTHPQQS
;
A
#
# COMPACT_ATOMS: atom_id res chain seq x y z
N MET A 1 -5.95 14.30 -9.98
CA MET A 1 -5.72 12.83 -9.91
C MET A 1 -4.27 12.56 -10.26
N LEU A 2 -3.56 11.76 -9.47
CA LEU A 2 -2.16 11.38 -9.74
C LEU A 2 -2.13 10.49 -11.00
N HIS A 3 -1.49 10.95 -12.08
CA HIS A 3 -1.28 10.16 -13.29
C HIS A 3 -0.11 9.18 -13.10
N MET A 4 -0.23 8.25 -12.14
CA MET A 4 0.86 7.37 -11.71
C MET A 4 1.46 6.54 -12.86
N GLY A 5 0.64 6.04 -13.79
CA GLY A 5 1.13 5.29 -14.96
C GLY A 5 1.95 6.15 -15.93
N LYS A 6 1.57 7.42 -16.17
CA LYS A 6 2.31 8.32 -17.05
C LYS A 6 3.63 8.81 -16.44
N ASN A 7 3.68 8.89 -15.11
CA ASN A 7 4.83 9.39 -14.36
C ASN A 7 5.64 8.27 -13.69
N ALA A 8 5.45 7.01 -14.11
CA ALA A 8 6.10 5.83 -13.54
C ALA A 8 7.63 5.98 -13.43
N ASN A 9 8.27 6.42 -14.51
CA ASN A 9 9.72 6.63 -14.55
C ASN A 9 10.17 7.74 -13.59
N LEU A 10 9.41 8.83 -13.51
CA LEU A 10 9.72 9.93 -12.58
C LEU A 10 9.55 9.47 -11.13
N LEU A 11 8.51 8.70 -10.82
CA LEU A 11 8.30 8.12 -9.50
C LEU A 11 9.45 7.19 -9.10
N ARG A 12 9.95 6.37 -10.03
CA ARG A 12 11.12 5.50 -9.83
C ARG A 12 12.38 6.34 -9.52
N VAL A 13 12.64 7.39 -10.30
CA VAL A 13 13.77 8.31 -10.03
C VAL A 13 13.62 8.96 -8.66
N CYS A 14 12.46 9.54 -8.35
CA CYS A 14 12.22 10.16 -7.05
C CYS A 14 12.43 9.16 -5.89
N PHE A 15 12.05 7.91 -6.07
CA PHE A 15 12.24 6.87 -5.05
C PHE A 15 13.73 6.58 -4.80
N PHE A 16 14.53 6.45 -5.87
CA PHE A 16 15.99 6.27 -5.73
C PHE A 16 16.70 7.53 -5.21
N GLU A 17 16.25 8.71 -5.58
CA GLU A 17 16.87 9.98 -5.19
C GLU A 17 16.49 10.41 -3.75
N ALA A 18 15.35 9.95 -3.22
CA ALA A 18 14.87 10.33 -1.89
C ALA A 18 15.81 9.92 -0.75
N GLN A 19 16.70 8.93 -0.95
CA GLN A 19 17.72 8.58 0.04
C GLN A 19 18.86 9.61 0.13
N PHE A 20 19.04 10.42 -0.91
CA PHE A 20 20.09 11.43 -1.01
C PHE A 20 19.57 12.87 -0.81
N HIS A 21 18.27 13.07 -0.96
CA HIS A 21 17.62 14.38 -0.91
C HIS A 21 16.56 14.43 0.21
N PRO A 22 16.93 14.85 1.43
CA PRO A 22 16.03 14.91 2.58
C PRO A 22 14.74 15.70 2.31
N GLU A 23 14.84 16.81 1.58
CA GLU A 23 13.70 17.65 1.21
C GLU A 23 12.69 16.93 0.30
N LEU A 24 13.18 16.04 -0.57
CA LEU A 24 12.33 15.22 -1.41
C LEU A 24 11.62 14.16 -0.57
N ARG A 25 12.34 13.51 0.34
CA ARG A 25 11.79 12.53 1.29
C ARG A 25 10.71 13.16 2.17
N GLU A 26 10.97 14.32 2.76
CA GLU A 26 10.01 15.02 3.62
C GLU A 26 8.73 15.37 2.87
N LYS A 27 8.85 15.86 1.62
CA LYS A 27 7.69 16.14 0.78
C LYS A 27 6.91 14.88 0.43
N ILE A 28 7.57 13.79 0.04
CA ILE A 28 6.91 12.51 -0.26
C ILE A 28 6.17 11.99 0.99
N GLN A 29 6.80 12.08 2.16
CA GLN A 29 6.20 11.68 3.43
C GLN A 29 4.92 12.47 3.71
N ALA A 30 5.01 13.80 3.73
CA ALA A 30 3.89 14.66 4.12
C ALA A 30 2.76 14.69 3.07
N GLU A 31 3.10 14.73 1.78
CA GLU A 31 2.11 14.95 0.73
C GLU A 31 1.48 13.65 0.19
N VAL A 32 2.14 12.51 0.37
CA VAL A 32 1.67 11.23 -0.18
C VAL A 32 1.47 10.21 0.94
N ILE A 33 2.53 9.88 1.67
CA ILE A 33 2.48 8.76 2.63
C ILE A 33 1.53 9.07 3.77
N ASP A 34 1.64 10.23 4.41
CA ASP A 34 0.82 10.58 5.57
C ASP A 34 -0.66 10.69 5.19
N LYS A 35 -0.97 11.39 4.09
CA LYS A 35 -2.35 11.53 3.60
C LYS A 35 -2.99 10.19 3.26
N MET A 36 -2.26 9.30 2.56
CA MET A 36 -2.80 7.96 2.26
C MET A 36 -2.93 7.13 3.52
N THR A 37 -1.97 7.23 4.45
CA THR A 37 -2.00 6.48 5.71
C THR A 37 -3.19 6.89 6.56
N ASP A 38 -3.48 8.18 6.70
CA ASP A 38 -4.60 8.70 7.50
C ASP A 38 -5.96 8.17 6.98
N VAL A 39 -6.14 8.16 5.65
CA VAL A 39 -7.36 7.62 5.03
C VAL A 39 -7.49 6.11 5.29
N THR A 40 -6.39 5.39 5.13
CA THR A 40 -6.37 3.93 5.30
C THR A 40 -6.55 3.55 6.78
N GLU A 41 -6.03 4.36 7.69
CA GLU A 41 -6.14 4.20 9.14
C GLU A 41 -7.60 4.33 9.60
N ALA A 42 -8.31 5.35 9.13
CA ALA A 42 -9.74 5.49 9.42
C ALA A 42 -10.56 4.29 8.91
N PHE A 43 -10.23 3.77 7.73
CA PHE A 43 -10.86 2.58 7.17
C PHE A 43 -10.61 1.34 8.04
N PHE A 44 -9.36 1.07 8.41
CA PHE A 44 -9.01 -0.10 9.22
C PHE A 44 -9.50 0.01 10.66
N SER A 45 -9.49 1.20 11.26
CA SER A 45 -10.10 1.44 12.57
C SER A 45 -11.59 1.06 12.55
N THR A 46 -12.32 1.49 11.52
CA THR A 46 -13.74 1.16 11.36
C THR A 46 -13.97 -0.35 11.22
N ALA A 47 -13.12 -1.06 10.47
CA ALA A 47 -13.23 -2.51 10.31
C ALA A 47 -12.94 -3.27 11.63
N MET A 48 -11.99 -2.78 12.43
CA MET A 48 -11.72 -3.30 13.77
C MET A 48 -12.87 -3.03 14.74
N ASP A 49 -13.50 -1.86 14.65
CA ASP A 49 -14.67 -1.52 15.46
C ASP A 49 -15.87 -2.42 15.19
N LYS A 50 -16.01 -2.86 13.93
CA LYS A 50 -17.03 -3.85 13.51
C LYS A 50 -16.64 -5.30 13.85
N GLY A 51 -15.46 -5.53 14.43
CA GLY A 51 -14.96 -6.87 14.76
C GLY A 51 -14.51 -7.71 13.55
N VAL A 52 -14.48 -7.13 12.35
CA VAL A 52 -14.04 -7.83 11.13
C VAL A 52 -12.54 -8.11 11.18
N TYR A 53 -11.77 -7.12 11.64
CA TYR A 53 -10.32 -7.23 11.83
C TYR A 53 -9.95 -7.31 13.31
N ARG A 54 -8.86 -8.04 13.61
CA ARG A 54 -8.31 -8.13 14.97
C ARG A 54 -7.91 -6.76 15.49
N ARG A 55 -8.13 -6.54 16.79
CA ARG A 55 -7.72 -5.31 17.49
C ARG A 55 -6.19 -5.19 17.49
N MET A 56 -5.69 -4.17 16.82
CA MET A 56 -4.27 -3.81 16.78
C MET A 56 -4.13 -2.32 16.47
N ASN A 57 -2.89 -1.80 16.41
CA ASN A 57 -2.67 -0.40 16.05
C ASN A 57 -3.03 -0.17 14.56
N PRO A 58 -4.09 0.60 14.25
CA PRO A 58 -4.56 0.79 12.87
C PRO A 58 -3.53 1.52 12.00
N ARG A 59 -2.71 2.40 12.59
CA ARG A 59 -1.59 3.06 11.88
C ARG A 59 -0.59 2.06 11.31
N ILE A 60 -0.21 1.07 12.12
CA ILE A 60 0.76 0.04 11.71
C ILE A 60 0.17 -0.79 10.57
N VAL A 61 -1.11 -1.17 10.67
CA VAL A 61 -1.80 -1.92 9.61
C VAL A 61 -1.81 -1.14 8.30
N SER A 62 -2.13 0.16 8.36
CA SER A 62 -2.10 1.06 7.20
C SER A 62 -0.73 1.13 6.57
N GLN A 63 0.33 1.28 7.37
CA GLN A 63 1.70 1.35 6.87
C GLN A 63 2.13 0.04 6.20
N VAL A 64 1.79 -1.11 6.78
CA VAL A 64 2.09 -2.43 6.19
C VAL A 64 1.35 -2.60 4.86
N PHE A 65 0.05 -2.29 4.83
CA PHE A 65 -0.76 -2.38 3.62
C PHE A 65 -0.20 -1.50 2.50
N LEU A 66 0.05 -0.21 2.79
CA LEU A 66 0.62 0.72 1.81
C LEU A 66 2.03 0.32 1.38
N GLY A 67 2.83 -0.22 2.30
CA GLY A 67 4.17 -0.74 2.00
C GLY A 67 4.15 -1.93 1.03
N MET A 68 3.22 -2.87 1.22
CA MET A 68 3.01 -3.99 0.27
C MET A 68 2.69 -3.46 -1.13
N PHE A 69 1.79 -2.50 -1.23
CA PHE A 69 1.44 -1.87 -2.52
C PHE A 69 2.59 -1.09 -3.14
N ALA A 70 3.35 -0.34 -2.34
CA ALA A 70 4.48 0.44 -2.83
C ALA A 70 5.55 -0.46 -3.43
N ILE A 71 5.99 -1.49 -2.69
CA ILE A 71 7.02 -2.42 -3.16
C ILE A 71 6.52 -3.24 -4.35
N ALA A 72 5.29 -3.76 -4.28
CA ALA A 72 4.71 -4.49 -5.40
C ALA A 72 4.68 -3.60 -6.64
N GLY A 73 4.15 -2.38 -6.55
CA GLY A 73 4.00 -1.45 -7.67
C GLY A 73 5.30 -0.99 -8.33
N PHE A 74 6.44 -1.06 -7.63
CA PHE A 74 7.76 -0.77 -8.23
C PHE A 74 8.38 -1.97 -8.96
N SER A 75 7.81 -3.17 -8.86
CA SER A 75 8.34 -4.35 -9.57
C SER A 75 7.99 -4.32 -11.06
N ASP A 76 8.96 -4.69 -11.92
CA ASP A 76 8.89 -4.58 -13.39
C ASP A 76 7.71 -5.33 -14.07
N ARG A 77 6.85 -6.05 -13.32
CA ARG A 77 5.71 -6.85 -13.81
C ARG A 77 4.32 -6.38 -13.36
N THR A 78 4.18 -5.23 -12.71
CA THR A 78 2.93 -4.92 -11.96
C THR A 78 2.43 -3.48 -12.10
N ILE A 79 1.23 -3.22 -11.56
CA ILE A 79 0.36 -2.02 -11.40
C ILE A 79 0.78 -0.70 -12.08
N ILE A 80 2.06 -0.34 -12.03
CA ILE A 80 2.60 0.90 -12.61
C ILE A 80 3.19 0.67 -14.02
N ASN A 81 3.50 -0.58 -14.39
CA ASN A 81 3.94 -0.96 -15.73
C ASN A 81 2.72 -0.91 -16.70
N PRO A 82 2.72 0.02 -17.67
CA PRO A 82 1.61 0.16 -18.63
C PRO A 82 1.45 -1.06 -19.55
N ASP A 83 2.47 -1.91 -19.66
CA ASP A 83 2.50 -3.10 -20.52
C ASP A 83 2.24 -4.41 -19.77
N ALA A 84 1.89 -4.34 -18.47
CA ALA A 84 1.57 -5.54 -17.69
C ALA A 84 0.29 -6.21 -18.24
N SER A 85 0.31 -7.54 -18.37
CA SER A 85 -0.89 -8.27 -18.78
C SER A 85 -1.97 -8.13 -17.69
N PRO A 86 -3.26 -8.02 -18.06
CA PRO A 86 -4.35 -7.94 -17.08
C PRO A 86 -4.34 -9.10 -16.07
N GLN A 87 -3.93 -10.29 -16.51
CA GLN A 87 -3.84 -11.47 -15.66
C GLN A 87 -2.74 -11.34 -14.59
N ALA A 88 -1.57 -10.79 -14.94
CA ALA A 88 -0.49 -10.57 -13.98
C ALA A 88 -0.86 -9.50 -12.94
N LEU A 89 -1.62 -8.47 -13.35
CA LEU A 89 -2.16 -7.46 -12.45
C LEU A 89 -3.15 -8.07 -11.44
N GLN A 90 -4.05 -8.93 -11.93
CA GLN A 90 -5.02 -9.63 -11.09
C GLN A 90 -4.34 -10.54 -10.08
N GLU A 91 -3.41 -11.40 -10.52
CA GLU A 91 -2.69 -12.33 -9.66
C GLU A 91 -1.95 -11.60 -8.53
N MET A 92 -1.30 -10.48 -8.84
CA MET A 92 -0.64 -9.64 -7.83
C MET A 92 -1.64 -9.02 -6.84
N ALA A 93 -2.76 -8.48 -7.33
CA ALA A 93 -3.77 -7.87 -6.47
C ALA A 93 -4.41 -8.90 -5.52
N GLU A 94 -4.74 -10.08 -6.03
CA GLU A 94 -5.27 -11.20 -5.25
C GLU A 94 -4.24 -11.69 -4.22
N GLY A 95 -2.97 -11.83 -4.60
CA GLY A 95 -1.90 -12.23 -3.69
C GLY A 95 -1.68 -11.23 -2.55
N ILE A 96 -1.64 -9.92 -2.83
CA ILE A 96 -1.52 -8.89 -1.79
C ILE A 96 -2.72 -8.92 -0.85
N ALA A 97 -3.93 -9.04 -1.41
CA ALA A 97 -5.16 -9.08 -0.62
C ALA A 97 -5.19 -10.31 0.29
N ASP A 98 -4.85 -11.50 -0.23
CA ASP A 98 -4.84 -12.74 0.55
C ASP A 98 -3.82 -12.67 1.69
N ILE A 99 -2.57 -12.28 1.41
CA ILE A 99 -1.52 -12.15 2.43
C ILE A 99 -1.96 -11.16 3.52
N PHE A 100 -2.49 -10.00 3.12
CA PHE A 100 -2.92 -8.98 4.06
C PHE A 100 -4.09 -9.47 4.93
N LEU A 101 -5.13 -10.04 4.33
CA LEU A 101 -6.32 -10.49 5.02
C LEU A 101 -6.02 -11.62 6.02
N ASN A 102 -5.20 -12.60 5.64
CA ASN A 102 -4.76 -13.64 6.59
C ASN A 102 -3.94 -13.08 7.76
N GLY A 103 -3.32 -11.90 7.60
CA GLY A 103 -2.64 -11.20 8.69
C GLY A 103 -3.58 -10.45 9.65
N VAL A 104 -4.74 -9.98 9.18
CA VAL A 104 -5.59 -9.02 9.93
C VAL A 104 -7.01 -9.48 10.24
N LEU A 105 -7.52 -10.53 9.61
CA LEU A 105 -8.87 -11.03 9.86
C LEU A 105 -8.99 -11.58 11.27
N THR A 106 -10.16 -11.36 11.88
CA THR A 106 -10.52 -12.04 13.13
C THR A 106 -10.90 -13.48 12.79
N HIS A 107 -10.11 -14.46 13.24
CA HIS A 107 -10.52 -15.86 13.15
C HIS A 107 -11.48 -16.18 14.31
N PRO A 108 -12.61 -16.85 14.06
CA PRO A 108 -13.42 -17.42 15.13
C PRO A 108 -12.52 -18.34 15.95
N GLN A 109 -12.46 -18.16 17.26
CA GLN A 109 -11.83 -19.13 18.15
C GLN A 109 -12.55 -20.46 17.92
N GLN A 110 -11.86 -21.42 17.32
CA GLN A 110 -12.31 -22.82 17.32
C GLN A 110 -12.20 -23.28 18.78
N SER A 111 -13.32 -23.20 19.49
CA SER A 111 -13.51 -23.76 20.85
C SER A 111 -14.09 -25.15 20.73
#